data_AF-A0A0J7YSD3-F1
#
_entry.id   AF-A0A0J7YSD3-F1
#
_cell.length_a   1.000
_cell.length_b   1.000
_cell.length_c   1.000
_cell.angle_alpha   90.00
_cell.angle_beta   90.00
_cell.angle_gamma   90.00
#
_symmetry.space_group_name_H-M   'P 1'
#
loop_
_entity.id
_entity.type
_entity.pdbx_description
1 polymer ?
#
loop_
_entity_poly.entity_id
_entity_poly.type
_entity_poly.pdbx_seq_one_letter_code
_entity_poly.pdbx_strand_id
1 'polypeptide(L)'
;MGLWHVFYEDWQMECCGTPFRLGDEVSWPLLLSDADEVLGGGWHDQLTRIAGPVEDVPGTAGATRVVRGETGLTVALQEDPVDVVPAEDLGEVPPGDRIHAVGLLTAESHTGADLPAARGRVRAIQVVTQGFAEPVPGSGTWEPVVGERSLRSVRECPKWFAKADAGVLVTLEVPDTDSLLSYALRENRGIPHEGAAPGAETEGLPPETLAAVLEILSRAPAAGPERP
;
A
#
# COMPACT_ATOMS: atom_id res chain seq x y z
N MET A 1 11.56 8.27 8.85
CA MET A 1 10.25 8.48 8.23
C MET A 1 10.29 7.65 6.97
N GLY A 2 9.38 6.70 6.82
CA GLY A 2 9.31 5.85 5.64
C GLY A 2 8.16 6.28 4.75
N LEU A 3 8.36 6.27 3.43
CA LEU A 3 7.32 6.52 2.45
C LEU A 3 6.68 5.20 2.01
N TRP A 4 5.36 5.08 2.11
CA TRP A 4 4.65 3.84 1.82
C TRP A 4 3.54 4.09 0.81
N HIS A 5 3.45 3.24 -0.21
CA HIS A 5 2.30 3.24 -1.11
C HIS A 5 1.18 2.42 -0.48
N VAL A 6 0.07 3.08 -0.17
CA VAL A 6 -1.15 2.48 0.37
C VAL A 6 -2.27 2.67 -0.64
N PHE A 7 -2.88 1.58 -1.08
CA PHE A 7 -4.06 1.59 -1.91
C PHE A 7 -5.32 1.65 -1.04
N TYR A 8 -6.25 2.54 -1.37
CA TYR A 8 -7.54 2.66 -0.72
C TYR A 8 -8.60 2.51 -1.79
N GLU A 9 -9.35 1.41 -1.72
CA GLU A 9 -10.38 1.07 -2.70
C GLU A 9 -11.51 2.09 -2.72
N ASP A 10 -12.09 2.30 -3.90
CA ASP A 10 -13.20 3.22 -4.13
C ASP A 10 -14.40 2.88 -3.25
N TRP A 11 -14.84 1.62 -3.22
CA TRP A 11 -16.02 1.18 -2.48
C TRP A 11 -15.84 1.35 -0.96
N GLN A 12 -14.64 1.09 -0.44
CA GLN A 12 -14.33 1.35 0.98
C GLN A 12 -14.40 2.84 1.26
N MET A 13 -13.78 3.66 0.39
CA MET A 13 -13.82 5.11 0.52
C MET A 13 -15.24 5.66 0.42
N GLU A 14 -16.08 5.12 -0.47
CA GLU A 14 -17.48 5.52 -0.67
C GLU A 14 -18.38 5.12 0.50
N CYS A 15 -18.22 3.89 1.02
CA CYS A 15 -19.05 3.34 2.09
C CYS A 15 -18.66 3.90 3.47
N CYS A 16 -17.41 3.67 3.89
CA CYS A 16 -16.95 3.90 5.27
C CYS A 16 -15.87 4.97 5.37
N GLY A 17 -15.16 5.26 4.26
CA GLY A 17 -14.01 6.15 4.28
C GLY A 17 -14.35 7.62 4.52
N THR A 18 -13.34 8.33 5.05
CA THR A 18 -13.36 9.77 5.23
C THR A 18 -12.40 10.41 4.22
N PRO A 19 -12.87 11.33 3.35
CA PRO A 19 -12.00 12.02 2.42
C PRO A 19 -10.86 12.76 3.12
N PHE A 20 -9.69 12.74 2.50
CA PHE A 20 -8.47 13.35 3.00
C PHE A 20 -7.77 14.15 1.90
N ARG A 21 -6.83 14.99 2.29
CA ARG A 21 -6.10 15.91 1.42
C ARG A 21 -4.60 15.77 1.60
N LEU A 22 -3.85 16.30 0.64
CA LEU A 22 -2.41 16.40 0.78
C LEU A 22 -2.03 17.16 2.06
N GLY A 23 -1.10 16.59 2.82
CA GLY A 23 -0.65 17.14 4.09
C GLY A 23 -1.49 16.74 5.29
N ASP A 24 -2.67 16.13 5.10
CA ASP A 24 -3.44 15.60 6.22
C ASP A 24 -2.68 14.49 6.93
N GLU A 25 -2.95 14.36 8.22
CA GLU A 25 -2.51 13.22 9.01
C GLU A 25 -3.65 12.22 9.11
N VAL A 26 -3.35 10.97 8.79
CA VAL A 26 -4.31 9.88 8.76
C VAL A 26 -3.80 8.73 9.61
N SER A 27 -4.72 7.86 10.02
CA SER A 27 -4.40 6.62 10.71
C SER A 27 -5.24 5.53 10.07
N TRP A 28 -4.61 4.62 9.35
CA TRP A 28 -5.31 3.56 8.62
C TRP A 28 -4.85 2.20 9.09
N PRO A 29 -5.80 1.28 9.38
CA PRO A 29 -5.48 -0.13 9.49
C PRO A 29 -4.89 -0.61 8.17
N LEU A 30 -3.70 -1.23 8.22
CA LEU A 30 -3.00 -1.67 7.02
C LEU A 30 -2.99 -3.18 6.91
N LEU A 31 -3.38 -3.66 5.74
CA LEU A 31 -3.31 -5.06 5.32
C LEU A 31 -2.26 -5.19 4.21
N LEU A 32 -1.47 -6.26 4.24
CA LEU A 32 -0.61 -6.63 3.12
C LEU A 32 -1.36 -7.67 2.28
N SER A 33 -1.91 -7.22 1.15
CA SER A 33 -2.66 -8.05 0.21
C SER A 33 -1.75 -8.62 -0.88
N ASP A 34 -2.10 -9.79 -1.41
CA ASP A 34 -1.52 -10.26 -2.66
C ASP A 34 -1.90 -9.27 -3.77
N ALA A 35 -0.90 -8.80 -4.50
CA ALA A 35 -1.11 -7.82 -5.55
C ALA A 35 -1.88 -8.40 -6.73
N ASP A 36 -1.81 -9.71 -6.98
CA ASP A 36 -2.53 -10.36 -8.08
C ASP A 36 -4.04 -10.45 -7.79
N GLU A 37 -4.42 -10.52 -6.52
CA GLU A 37 -5.83 -10.46 -6.08
C GLU A 37 -6.39 -9.04 -6.16
N VAL A 38 -5.54 -8.02 -6.02
CA VAL A 38 -5.96 -6.61 -6.11
C VAL A 38 -5.88 -6.11 -7.55
N LEU A 39 -7.04 -5.86 -8.18
CA LEU A 39 -7.14 -5.36 -9.56
C LEU A 39 -6.32 -6.15 -10.60
N GLY A 40 -6.15 -7.47 -10.40
CA GLY A 40 -5.50 -8.35 -11.37
C GLY A 40 -4.00 -8.16 -11.53
N GLY A 41 -3.31 -7.57 -10.55
CA GLY A 41 -1.85 -7.52 -10.54
C GLY A 41 -1.21 -6.33 -11.27
N GLY A 42 0.04 -6.54 -11.69
CA GLY A 42 0.83 -5.53 -12.39
C GLY A 42 1.30 -4.36 -11.52
N TRP A 43 1.30 -4.50 -10.19
CA TRP A 43 1.66 -3.45 -9.21
C TRP A 43 3.17 -3.29 -8.95
N HIS A 44 4.03 -3.80 -9.82
CA HIS A 44 5.47 -3.99 -9.56
C HIS A 44 6.18 -2.80 -8.88
N ASP A 45 5.83 -1.56 -9.26
CA ASP A 45 6.49 -0.34 -8.75
C ASP A 45 5.84 0.23 -7.47
N GLN A 46 4.72 -0.38 -7.05
CA GLN A 46 3.96 -0.02 -5.85
C GLN A 46 4.03 -1.11 -4.77
N LEU A 47 4.67 -2.25 -5.05
CA LEU A 47 4.78 -3.34 -4.09
C LEU A 47 5.62 -2.93 -2.89
N THR A 48 5.09 -3.23 -1.72
CA THR A 48 5.79 -3.18 -0.45
C THR A 48 6.54 -4.49 -0.23
N ARG A 49 7.78 -4.38 0.23
CA ARG A 49 8.53 -5.51 0.80
C ARG A 49 8.58 -5.35 2.31
N ILE A 50 8.19 -6.40 3.02
CA ILE A 50 8.26 -6.44 4.47
C ILE A 50 8.90 -7.74 4.93
N ALA A 51 9.81 -7.64 5.88
CA ALA A 51 10.45 -8.77 6.51
C ALA A 51 10.40 -8.58 8.01
N GLY A 52 10.13 -9.64 8.76
CA GLY A 52 10.00 -9.55 10.21
C GLY A 52 9.37 -10.79 10.84
N PRO A 53 9.32 -10.84 12.18
CA PRO A 53 8.59 -11.88 12.88
C PRO A 53 7.08 -11.77 12.63
N VAL A 54 6.44 -12.94 12.52
CA VAL A 54 4.99 -13.09 12.49
C VAL A 54 4.48 -13.20 13.92
N GLU A 55 3.40 -12.49 14.24
CA GLU A 55 2.77 -12.49 15.57
C GLU A 55 1.25 -12.61 15.43
N ASP A 56 0.62 -13.32 16.37
CA ASP A 56 -0.82 -13.23 16.59
C ASP A 56 -1.07 -12.23 17.71
N VAL A 57 -1.62 -11.07 17.36
CA VAL A 57 -1.90 -9.98 18.30
C VAL A 57 -3.34 -10.07 18.75
N PRO A 58 -3.62 -10.22 20.06
CA PRO A 58 -4.99 -10.24 20.56
C PRO A 58 -5.74 -8.92 20.28
N GLY A 59 -6.90 -9.02 19.64
CA GLY A 59 -7.88 -7.94 19.47
C GLY A 59 -9.21 -8.25 20.16
N THR A 60 -10.15 -7.33 20.09
CA THR A 60 -11.50 -7.46 20.67
C THR A 60 -12.36 -8.49 19.96
N ALA A 61 -12.19 -8.63 18.64
CA ALA A 61 -12.90 -9.59 17.80
C ALA A 61 -12.20 -10.95 17.65
N GLY A 62 -10.98 -11.09 18.17
CA GLY A 62 -10.12 -12.27 17.99
C GLY A 62 -8.66 -11.85 17.77
N ALA A 63 -7.76 -12.81 17.59
CA ALA A 63 -6.35 -12.50 17.32
C ALA A 63 -6.14 -12.17 15.84
N THR A 64 -5.38 -11.12 15.54
CA THR A 64 -4.99 -10.74 14.18
C THR A 64 -3.56 -11.21 13.91
N ARG A 65 -3.34 -11.87 12.78
CA ARG A 65 -1.98 -12.22 12.33
C ARG A 65 -1.31 -11.01 11.69
N VAL A 66 -0.16 -10.61 12.22
CA VAL A 66 0.60 -9.45 11.76
C VAL A 66 2.06 -9.81 11.49
N VAL A 67 2.73 -8.99 10.69
CA VAL A 67 4.19 -8.95 10.61
C VAL A 67 4.68 -7.63 11.21
N ARG A 68 5.64 -7.70 12.14
CA ARG A 68 6.38 -6.52 12.61
C ARG A 68 7.59 -6.33 11.71
N GLY A 69 7.46 -5.47 10.72
CA GLY A 69 8.52 -5.17 9.79
C GLY A 69 9.78 -4.66 10.49
N GLU A 70 10.95 -5.13 10.05
CA GLU A 70 12.25 -4.63 10.48
C GLU A 70 12.45 -3.15 10.15
N THR A 71 11.70 -2.67 9.17
CA THR A 71 11.58 -1.26 8.81
C THR A 71 10.70 -0.46 9.75
N GLY A 72 10.18 -1.04 10.84
CA GLY A 72 9.30 -0.41 11.83
C GLY A 72 7.81 -0.44 11.50
N LEU A 73 7.41 -0.75 10.25
CA LEU A 73 6.01 -0.84 9.86
C LEU A 73 5.39 -2.15 10.36
N THR A 74 4.23 -2.08 11.01
CA THR A 74 3.43 -3.28 11.37
C THR A 74 2.19 -3.32 10.50
N VAL A 75 1.91 -4.48 9.89
CA VAL A 75 0.76 -4.69 9.00
C VAL A 75 0.10 -6.03 9.28
N ALA A 76 -1.21 -6.12 9.07
CA ALA A 76 -1.92 -7.38 9.08
C ALA A 76 -1.56 -8.22 7.84
N LEU A 77 -1.65 -9.54 7.99
CA LEU A 77 -1.55 -10.49 6.89
C LEU A 77 -2.91 -11.03 6.46
N GLN A 78 -3.96 -10.80 7.25
CA GLN A 78 -5.33 -11.24 6.99
C GLN A 78 -6.32 -10.16 7.43
N GLU A 79 -7.46 -10.09 6.73
CA GLU A 79 -8.55 -9.17 7.06
C GLU A 79 -9.35 -9.65 8.29
N ASP A 80 -9.47 -10.97 8.45
CA ASP A 80 -10.26 -11.61 9.50
C ASP A 80 -9.39 -12.15 10.64
N PRO A 81 -9.98 -12.33 11.84
CA PRO A 81 -9.31 -12.98 12.96
C PRO A 81 -8.86 -14.42 12.65
N VAL A 82 -7.74 -14.83 13.28
CA VAL A 82 -7.09 -16.13 13.07
C VAL A 82 -8.00 -17.33 13.33
N ASP A 83 -8.98 -17.20 14.22
CA ASP A 83 -9.95 -18.26 14.54
C ASP A 83 -11.10 -18.37 13.53
N VAL A 84 -11.25 -17.38 12.66
CA VAL A 84 -12.24 -17.35 11.56
C VAL A 84 -11.62 -17.80 10.25
N VAL A 85 -10.35 -17.46 10.01
CA VAL A 85 -9.62 -17.80 8.78
C VAL A 85 -9.31 -19.31 8.74
N PRO A 86 -9.61 -20.01 7.62
CA PRO A 86 -9.21 -21.41 7.44
C PRO A 86 -7.71 -21.62 7.59
N ALA A 87 -7.30 -22.79 8.11
CA ALA A 87 -5.90 -23.05 8.42
C ALA A 87 -4.99 -23.02 7.19
N GLU A 88 -5.53 -23.38 6.03
CA GLU A 88 -4.85 -23.31 4.73
C GLU A 88 -4.59 -21.86 4.25
N ASP A 89 -5.45 -20.92 4.64
CA ASP A 89 -5.39 -19.52 4.20
C ASP A 89 -4.55 -18.65 5.15
N LEU A 90 -4.28 -19.13 6.36
CA LEU A 90 -3.45 -18.47 7.38
C LEU A 90 -1.98 -18.28 6.99
N GLY A 91 -1.55 -18.86 5.86
CA GLY A 91 -0.18 -18.88 5.39
C GLY A 91 0.67 -19.97 6.05
N GLU A 92 1.77 -20.32 5.40
CA GLU A 92 2.66 -21.41 5.84
C GLU A 92 3.56 -21.04 7.03
N VAL A 93 3.71 -19.74 7.33
CA VAL A 93 4.63 -19.24 8.36
C VAL A 93 3.89 -19.09 9.69
N PRO A 94 4.24 -19.88 10.72
CA PRO A 94 3.58 -19.80 12.01
C PRO A 94 4.02 -18.55 12.81
N PRO A 95 3.24 -18.14 13.82
CA PRO A 95 3.66 -17.10 14.77
C PRO A 95 4.98 -17.47 15.47
N GLY A 96 5.86 -16.47 15.63
CA GLY A 96 7.21 -16.62 16.17
C GLY A 96 8.29 -16.85 15.10
N ASP A 97 7.91 -17.34 13.92
CA ASP A 97 8.81 -17.45 12.78
C ASP A 97 8.90 -16.13 12.01
N ARG A 98 9.85 -16.08 11.07
CA ARG A 98 10.11 -14.90 10.25
C ARG A 98 9.62 -15.11 8.84
N ILE A 99 8.99 -14.07 8.28
CA ILE A 99 8.55 -14.04 6.89
C ILE A 99 9.32 -12.97 6.11
N HIS A 100 9.41 -13.14 4.80
CA HIS A 100 9.73 -12.09 3.84
C HIS A 100 8.59 -12.05 2.82
N ALA A 101 7.71 -11.05 2.95
CA ALA A 101 6.52 -10.91 2.13
C ALA A 101 6.66 -9.73 1.17
N VAL A 102 6.02 -9.86 0.01
CA VAL A 102 5.90 -8.81 -0.99
C VAL A 102 4.44 -8.72 -1.38
N GLY A 103 3.86 -7.53 -1.33
CA GLY A 103 2.44 -7.34 -1.61
C GLY A 103 2.08 -5.87 -1.70
N LEU A 104 0.80 -5.58 -1.95
CA LEU A 104 0.27 -4.23 -1.94
C LEU A 104 -0.21 -3.91 -0.52
N LEU A 105 0.13 -2.73 0.00
CA LEU A 105 -0.51 -2.26 1.23
C LEU A 105 -1.88 -1.71 0.90
N THR A 106 -2.91 -2.22 1.55
CA THR A 106 -4.28 -1.75 1.42
C THR A 106 -4.74 -1.12 2.73
N ALA A 107 -5.52 -0.05 2.63
CA ALA A 107 -6.17 0.58 3.77
C ALA A 107 -7.49 -0.14 4.05
N GLU A 108 -7.59 -0.80 5.19
CA GLU A 108 -8.78 -1.56 5.55
C GLU A 108 -9.64 -0.76 6.53
N SER A 109 -10.89 -0.49 6.16
CA SER A 109 -11.81 0.33 6.97
C SER A 109 -13.22 -0.25 7.09
N HIS A 110 -13.45 -1.40 6.48
CA HIS A 110 -14.72 -2.09 6.42
C HIS A 110 -14.78 -3.32 7.34
N THR A 111 -13.65 -3.95 7.63
CA THR A 111 -13.61 -5.09 8.55
C THR A 111 -13.95 -4.70 9.98
N GLY A 112 -14.56 -5.62 10.73
CA GLY A 112 -14.74 -5.49 12.17
C GLY A 112 -13.52 -5.91 13.00
N ALA A 113 -12.43 -6.31 12.34
CA ALA A 113 -11.21 -6.75 13.01
C ALA A 113 -10.36 -5.56 13.50
N ASP A 114 -9.66 -5.76 14.62
CA ASP A 114 -8.71 -4.78 15.17
C ASP A 114 -7.35 -4.89 14.46
N LEU A 115 -7.30 -4.45 13.20
CA LEU A 115 -6.08 -4.46 12.41
C LEU A 115 -5.12 -3.33 12.89
N PRO A 116 -3.78 -3.54 12.85
CA PRO A 116 -2.81 -2.55 13.27
C PRO A 116 -2.88 -1.30 12.38
N ALA A 117 -3.09 -0.15 13.00
CA ALA A 117 -3.15 1.12 12.28
C ALA A 117 -1.78 1.78 12.16
N ALA A 118 -1.43 2.22 10.96
CA ALA A 118 -0.28 3.09 10.71
C ALA A 118 -0.74 4.55 10.64
N ARG A 119 -0.15 5.39 11.48
CA ARG A 119 -0.36 6.84 11.46
C ARG A 119 0.72 7.50 10.61
N GLY A 120 0.31 8.37 9.70
CA GLY A 120 1.26 9.06 8.84
C GLY A 120 0.68 10.30 8.17
N ARG A 121 1.55 11.05 7.48
CA ARG A 121 1.16 12.23 6.72
C ARG A 121 1.00 11.90 5.25
N VAL A 122 -0.09 12.35 4.64
CA VAL A 122 -0.37 12.19 3.22
C VAL A 122 0.59 13.07 2.40
N ARG A 123 1.43 12.46 1.56
CA ARG A 123 2.42 13.15 0.72
C ARG A 123 2.06 13.18 -0.76
N ALA A 124 1.32 12.19 -1.25
CA ALA A 124 0.77 12.16 -2.60
C ALA A 124 -0.57 11.41 -2.62
N ILE A 125 -1.46 11.80 -3.53
CA ILE A 125 -2.73 11.11 -3.79
C ILE A 125 -2.87 10.97 -5.30
N GLN A 126 -3.07 9.76 -5.77
CA GLN A 126 -3.27 9.46 -7.18
C GLN A 126 -4.53 8.63 -7.34
N VAL A 127 -5.52 9.13 -8.06
CA VAL A 127 -6.70 8.33 -8.44
C VAL A 127 -6.23 7.25 -9.41
N VAL A 128 -6.59 6.01 -9.09
CA VAL A 128 -6.30 4.84 -9.91
C VAL A 128 -7.50 4.59 -10.82
N THR A 129 -7.26 4.57 -12.13
CA THR A 129 -8.25 4.11 -13.12
C THR A 129 -7.81 2.75 -13.63
N GLN A 130 -8.74 1.81 -13.73
CA GLN A 130 -8.49 0.42 -14.14
C GLN A 130 -9.34 0.06 -15.36
N GLY A 131 -8.70 -0.51 -16.39
CA GLY A 131 -9.37 -1.10 -17.54
C GLY A 131 -9.94 -2.48 -17.18
N PHE A 132 -11.13 -2.78 -17.70
CA PHE A 132 -11.79 -4.08 -17.53
C PHE A 132 -12.20 -4.64 -18.89
N ALA A 133 -12.14 -5.95 -19.05
CA ALA A 133 -12.60 -6.65 -20.25
C ALA A 133 -13.31 -7.96 -19.88
N GLU A 134 -14.18 -8.44 -20.76
CA GLU A 134 -14.72 -9.81 -20.64
C GLU A 134 -13.67 -10.79 -21.19
N PRO A 135 -13.14 -11.74 -20.40
CA PRO A 135 -12.13 -12.69 -20.85
C PRO A 135 -12.70 -13.67 -21.89
N VAL A 136 -13.99 -13.97 -21.80
CA VAL A 136 -14.74 -14.78 -22.75
C VAL A 136 -15.91 -13.94 -23.26
N PRO A 137 -16.01 -13.67 -24.58
CA PRO A 137 -17.08 -12.84 -25.12
C PRO A 137 -18.47 -13.34 -24.73
N GLY A 138 -19.26 -12.49 -24.06
CA GLY A 138 -20.62 -12.82 -23.64
C GLY A 138 -20.71 -13.59 -22.32
N SER A 139 -19.61 -13.73 -21.56
CA SER A 139 -19.66 -14.29 -20.21
C SER A 139 -20.43 -13.39 -19.23
N GLY A 140 -20.43 -12.08 -19.47
CA GLY A 140 -20.94 -11.08 -18.53
C GLY A 140 -20.03 -10.84 -17.32
N THR A 141 -18.91 -11.55 -17.22
CA THR A 141 -17.90 -11.38 -16.17
C THR A 141 -16.82 -10.44 -16.68
N TRP A 142 -16.55 -9.38 -15.93
CA TRP A 142 -15.54 -8.39 -16.24
C TRP A 142 -14.34 -8.58 -15.33
N GLU A 143 -13.18 -8.73 -15.94
CA GLU A 143 -11.90 -8.89 -15.24
C GLU A 143 -10.98 -7.71 -15.53
N PRO A 144 -10.16 -7.29 -14.57
CA PRO A 144 -9.19 -6.24 -14.77
C PRO A 144 -8.18 -6.64 -15.86
N VAL A 145 -7.92 -5.72 -16.79
CA VAL A 145 -6.90 -5.93 -17.83
C VAL A 145 -5.54 -5.55 -17.27
N VAL A 146 -4.63 -6.54 -17.22
CA VAL A 146 -3.25 -6.34 -16.80
C VAL A 146 -2.60 -5.22 -17.59
N GLY A 147 -2.07 -4.21 -16.89
CA GLY A 147 -1.36 -3.08 -17.50
C GLY A 147 -2.24 -1.95 -18.02
N GLU A 148 -3.57 -2.11 -18.08
CA GLU A 148 -4.50 -0.99 -18.39
C GLU A 148 -4.84 -0.19 -17.13
N ARG A 149 -3.81 0.28 -16.42
CA ARG A 149 -3.93 1.13 -15.24
C ARG A 149 -3.38 2.51 -15.54
N SER A 150 -4.06 3.55 -15.06
CA SER A 150 -3.53 4.90 -15.09
C SER A 150 -3.64 5.56 -13.73
N LEU A 151 -2.70 6.47 -13.43
CA LEU A 151 -2.64 7.21 -12.19
C LEU A 151 -2.84 8.68 -12.50
N ARG A 152 -3.78 9.33 -11.82
CA ARG A 152 -4.03 10.78 -11.94
C ARG A 152 -3.85 11.47 -10.61
N SER A 153 -2.85 12.33 -10.52
CA SER A 153 -2.56 13.10 -9.31
C SER A 153 -3.70 14.06 -8.94
N VAL A 154 -4.08 14.07 -7.66
CA VAL A 154 -5.10 14.95 -7.09
C VAL A 154 -4.62 15.54 -5.76
N ARG A 155 -5.23 16.64 -5.33
CA ARG A 155 -4.92 17.26 -4.03
C ARG A 155 -5.84 16.79 -2.89
N GLU A 156 -6.96 16.22 -3.25
CA GLU A 156 -8.02 15.76 -2.36
C GLU A 156 -8.55 14.44 -2.88
N CYS A 157 -8.68 13.46 -1.99
CA CYS A 157 -9.32 12.19 -2.30
C CYS A 157 -10.81 12.44 -2.58
N PRO A 158 -11.35 11.97 -3.72
CA PRO A 158 -12.78 12.03 -3.92
C PRO A 158 -13.49 11.13 -2.91
N LYS A 159 -14.68 11.55 -2.47
CA LYS A 159 -15.60 10.66 -1.74
C LYS A 159 -16.30 9.69 -2.68
N TRP A 160 -16.67 10.18 -3.87
CA TRP A 160 -17.43 9.45 -4.89
C TRP A 160 -16.60 9.38 -6.16
N PHE A 161 -16.34 8.17 -6.63
CA PHE A 161 -15.43 7.87 -7.73
C PHE A 161 -16.18 7.80 -9.06
N ALA A 162 -15.46 8.03 -10.16
CA ALA A 162 -16.03 7.76 -11.48
C ALA A 162 -16.09 6.24 -11.71
N LYS A 163 -16.98 5.79 -12.60
CA LYS A 163 -17.19 4.35 -12.87
C LYS A 163 -15.91 3.57 -13.23
N ALA A 164 -14.89 4.22 -13.79
CA ALA A 164 -13.64 3.58 -14.18
C ALA A 164 -12.53 3.73 -13.13
N ASP A 165 -12.76 4.56 -12.11
CA ASP A 165 -11.81 4.71 -11.01
C ASP A 165 -11.98 3.53 -10.06
N ALA A 166 -10.88 2.95 -9.60
CA ALA A 166 -10.86 1.79 -8.71
C ALA A 166 -10.44 2.16 -7.27
N GLY A 167 -10.08 3.42 -7.04
CA GLY A 167 -9.65 3.92 -5.74
C GLY A 167 -8.53 4.95 -5.83
N VAL A 168 -7.74 5.08 -4.77
CA VAL A 168 -6.57 5.95 -4.72
C VAL A 168 -5.33 5.21 -4.25
N LEU A 169 -4.20 5.49 -4.89
CA LEU A 169 -2.88 5.20 -4.37
C LEU A 169 -2.39 6.42 -3.58
N VAL A 170 -2.02 6.20 -2.34
CA VAL A 170 -1.57 7.24 -1.41
C VAL A 170 -0.13 6.98 -1.03
N THR A 171 0.73 8.00 -1.15
CA THR A 171 2.03 7.95 -0.48
C THR A 171 1.89 8.48 0.93
N LEU A 172 2.04 7.60 1.91
CA LEU A 172 1.99 7.90 3.33
C LEU A 172 3.41 8.01 3.90
N GLU A 173 3.73 9.12 4.55
CA GLU A 173 4.96 9.26 5.32
C GLU A 173 4.72 8.86 6.77
N VAL A 174 5.31 7.74 7.17
CA VAL A 174 5.10 7.12 8.49
C VAL A 174 6.33 7.36 9.37
N PRO A 175 6.17 7.93 10.58
CA PRO A 175 7.26 8.11 11.54
C PRO A 175 7.93 6.81 11.94
N ASP A 176 9.21 6.90 12.33
CA ASP A 176 10.00 5.78 12.84
C ASP A 176 10.03 4.53 11.95
N THR A 177 9.76 4.72 10.65
CA THR A 177 9.90 3.68 9.62
C THR A 177 10.90 4.07 8.54
N ASP A 178 11.24 3.10 7.69
CA ASP A 178 11.95 3.28 6.42
C ASP A 178 11.37 2.37 5.33
N SER A 179 11.65 2.64 4.06
CA SER A 179 11.09 1.82 2.96
C SER A 179 11.96 1.87 1.71
N LEU A 180 11.68 0.98 0.75
CA LEU A 180 12.31 1.03 -0.57
C LEU A 180 11.96 2.32 -1.33
N LEU A 181 10.77 2.87 -1.13
CA LEU A 181 10.38 4.14 -1.76
C LEU A 181 11.16 5.31 -1.16
N SER A 182 11.35 5.33 0.16
CA SER A 182 12.24 6.29 0.82
C SER A 182 13.67 6.15 0.31
N TYR A 183 14.18 4.93 0.15
CA TYR A 183 15.49 4.66 -0.43
C TYR A 183 15.61 5.23 -1.85
N ALA A 184 14.66 4.92 -2.74
CA ALA A 184 14.65 5.40 -4.12
C ALA A 184 14.58 6.93 -4.20
N LEU A 185 13.83 7.59 -3.30
CA LEU A 185 13.78 9.05 -3.24
C LEU A 185 15.13 9.64 -2.77
N ARG A 186 15.81 9.01 -1.80
CA ARG A 186 17.16 9.45 -1.39
C ARG A 186 18.14 9.35 -2.54
N GLU A 187 18.16 8.24 -3.27
CA GLU A 187 19.00 8.07 -4.46
C GLU A 187 18.71 9.14 -5.53
N ASN A 188 17.44 9.37 -5.84
CA ASN A 188 17.03 10.40 -6.80
C ASN A 188 17.51 11.81 -6.40
N ARG A 189 17.59 12.08 -5.10
CA ARG A 189 18.06 13.35 -4.54
C ARG A 189 19.57 13.40 -4.27
N GLY A 190 20.31 12.32 -4.50
CA GLY A 190 21.74 12.24 -4.17
C GLY A 190 22.02 12.34 -2.66
N ILE A 191 21.06 11.95 -1.82
CA ILE A 191 21.21 11.93 -0.36
C ILE A 191 21.86 10.60 0.04
N PRO A 192 22.98 10.60 0.78
CA PRO A 192 23.59 9.37 1.29
C PRO A 192 22.62 8.60 2.19
N HIS A 193 22.63 7.27 2.13
CA HIS A 193 21.77 6.45 2.99
C HIS A 193 22.28 6.39 4.43
N GLU A 194 23.58 6.31 4.61
CA GLU A 194 24.19 6.29 5.94
C GLU A 194 24.22 7.68 6.56
N GLY A 195 23.68 7.82 7.77
CA GLY A 195 23.73 9.06 8.55
C GLY A 195 22.77 10.15 8.10
N ALA A 196 21.92 9.90 7.10
CA ALA A 196 20.82 10.82 6.77
C ALA A 196 19.80 10.88 7.91
N ALA A 197 19.34 12.09 8.24
CA ALA A 197 18.27 12.26 9.20
C ALA A 197 16.97 11.65 8.66
N PRO A 198 16.14 11.00 9.51
CA PRO A 198 14.83 10.50 9.10
C PRO A 198 13.99 11.61 8.44
N GLY A 199 13.50 11.37 7.21
CA GLY A 199 12.68 12.34 6.47
C GLY A 199 13.48 13.36 5.64
N ALA A 200 14.82 13.29 5.63
CA ALA A 200 15.64 14.14 4.77
C ALA A 200 15.27 14.03 3.29
N GLU A 201 14.75 12.87 2.86
CA GLU A 201 14.29 12.64 1.49
C GLU A 201 13.09 13.48 1.07
N THR A 202 12.26 13.93 2.02
CA THR A 202 11.12 14.82 1.75
C THR A 202 11.41 16.27 2.17
N GLU A 203 12.45 16.49 2.97
CA GLU A 203 12.79 17.81 3.51
C GLU A 203 13.08 18.83 2.40
N GLY A 204 12.45 20.01 2.52
CA GLY A 204 12.61 21.14 1.61
C GLY A 204 11.94 20.99 0.25
N LEU A 205 11.28 19.86 -0.04
CA LEU A 205 10.53 19.69 -1.29
C LEU A 205 9.14 20.33 -1.18
N PRO A 206 8.77 21.23 -2.11
CA PRO A 206 7.38 21.67 -2.24
C PRO A 206 6.45 20.48 -2.47
N PRO A 207 5.23 20.46 -1.90
CA PRO A 207 4.32 19.32 -2.03
C PRO A 207 4.06 18.90 -3.48
N GLU A 208 3.92 19.84 -4.42
CA GLU A 208 3.76 19.54 -5.84
C GLU A 208 5.01 18.91 -6.47
N THR A 209 6.20 19.28 -6.03
CA THR A 209 7.46 18.70 -6.52
C THR A 209 7.61 17.28 -6.00
N LEU A 210 7.33 17.06 -4.70
CA LEU A 210 7.34 15.74 -4.10
C LEU A 210 6.32 14.83 -4.79
N ALA A 211 5.08 15.29 -4.99
CA ALA A 211 4.06 14.53 -5.70
C ALA A 211 4.47 14.18 -7.14
N ALA A 212 5.11 15.09 -7.86
CA ALA A 212 5.61 14.83 -9.21
C ALA A 212 6.73 13.78 -9.24
N VAL A 213 7.68 13.83 -8.30
CA VAL A 213 8.74 12.81 -8.19
C VAL A 213 8.14 11.46 -7.80
N LEU A 214 7.21 11.43 -6.84
CA LEU A 214 6.54 10.20 -6.44
C LEU A 214 5.71 9.63 -7.58
N GLU A 215 5.05 10.45 -8.41
CA GLU A 215 4.37 9.98 -9.62
C GLU A 215 5.32 9.29 -10.61
N ILE A 216 6.56 9.78 -10.75
CA ILE A 216 7.58 9.14 -11.58
C ILE A 216 8.02 7.81 -10.97
N LEU A 217 8.28 7.79 -9.66
CA LEU A 217 8.68 6.58 -8.93
C LEU A 217 7.55 5.52 -8.90
N SER A 218 6.29 5.95 -8.93
CA SER A 218 5.10 5.11 -9.04
C SER A 218 4.83 4.59 -10.46
N ARG A 219 5.69 4.86 -11.45
CA ARG A 219 5.53 4.41 -12.85
C ARG A 219 6.81 3.84 -13.46
N ALA A 220 7.91 3.82 -12.72
CA ALA A 220 9.22 3.50 -13.27
C ALA A 220 9.30 2.00 -13.60
N PRO A 221 9.65 1.63 -14.84
CA PRO A 221 9.50 0.26 -15.33
C PRO A 221 10.39 -0.76 -14.61
N ALA A 222 9.97 -2.03 -14.70
CA ALA A 222 10.78 -3.23 -14.48
C ALA A 222 12.11 -3.18 -15.26
N ALA A 223 13.14 -2.57 -14.68
CA ALA A 223 14.51 -2.70 -15.11
C ALA A 223 15.24 -3.54 -14.05
N GLY A 224 14.98 -4.85 -14.07
CA GLY A 224 15.95 -5.78 -13.52
C GLY A 224 17.20 -5.75 -14.41
N PRO A 225 18.41 -5.57 -13.87
CA PRO A 225 19.60 -5.85 -14.66
C PRO A 225 19.60 -7.35 -14.97
N GLU A 226 19.57 -7.71 -16.25
CA GLU A 226 20.19 -8.96 -16.69
C GLU A 226 21.66 -8.88 -16.25
N ARG A 227 22.00 -9.57 -15.17
CA ARG A 227 23.39 -9.82 -14.84
C ARG A 227 23.90 -10.90 -15.81
N PRO A 228 25.11 -10.71 -16.39
CA PRO A 228 25.71 -11.67 -17.31
C PRO A 228 26.04 -13.01 -16.64
#